data_AF-A0A8T7JQU0-F1
#
_entry.id   AF-A0A8T7JQU0-F1
#
_cell.length_a   1.000
_cell.length_b   1.000
_cell.length_c   1.000
_cell.angle_alpha   90.00
_cell.angle_beta   90.00
_cell.angle_gamma   90.00
#
_symmetry.space_group_name_H-M   'P 1'
#
loop_
_entity.id
_entity.type
_entity.pdbx_description
1 polymer ?
#
loop_
_entity_poly.entity_id
_entity_poly.type
_entity_poly.pdbx_seq_one_letter_code
_entity_poly.pdbx_strand_id
1 'polypeptide(L)'
;MHKPLLAILLLTLASLACNLPGSTPPSGTANPPIDIPTFTPTASNVEENKPTDLPAPPTFTPEAPAPQPQANYFDPRNIADCDIFIDSDFPNTIGSVPNTKQPLSDADKKACQYEFSNGTLFVSIATSLPGREAYETVRQFDAVSGGTVTPYPIGEIAVFKTFSDGRIALEAVLNGWYVVLDAQGFDEKNLALLAELLLANLAPYSS
;
A
#
# COMPACT_ATOMS: atom_id res chain seq x y z
N MET A 1 40.44 -30.47 23.22
CA MET A 1 40.91 -29.13 23.69
C MET A 1 41.27 -28.29 22.47
N HIS A 2 41.20 -26.95 22.57
CA HIS A 2 41.24 -25.91 21.52
C HIS A 2 39.88 -25.28 21.13
N LYS A 3 39.18 -24.73 22.14
CA LYS A 3 38.31 -23.54 22.05
C LYS A 3 39.00 -22.49 22.93
N PRO A 4 39.70 -21.48 22.37
CA PRO A 4 39.30 -20.09 22.67
C PRO A 4 39.85 -19.08 21.63
N LEU A 5 39.47 -19.15 20.35
CA LEU A 5 39.94 -18.14 19.37
C LEU A 5 38.80 -17.43 18.62
N LEU A 6 37.59 -17.98 18.62
CA LEU A 6 36.46 -17.35 17.95
C LEU A 6 35.70 -16.31 18.80
N ALA A 7 35.91 -16.32 20.13
CA ALA A 7 35.16 -15.46 21.05
C ALA A 7 35.64 -13.99 21.08
N ILE A 8 36.83 -13.70 20.52
CA ILE A 8 37.43 -12.36 20.58
C ILE A 8 37.03 -11.51 19.35
N LEU A 9 36.62 -12.13 18.24
CA LEU A 9 36.25 -11.39 17.01
C LEU A 9 34.84 -10.76 17.09
N LEU A 10 34.00 -11.21 18.02
CA LEU A 10 32.61 -10.74 18.17
C LEU A 10 32.47 -9.47 19.05
N LEU A 11 33.53 -9.02 19.73
CA LEU A 11 33.47 -7.83 20.60
C LEU A 11 33.91 -6.52 19.94
N THR A 12 34.35 -6.52 18.68
CA THR A 12 34.91 -5.33 18.03
C THR A 12 33.98 -4.60 17.06
N LEU A 13 32.74 -5.06 16.84
CA LEU A 13 31.77 -4.37 15.96
C LEU A 13 30.69 -3.57 16.71
N ALA A 14 30.70 -3.57 18.06
CA ALA A 14 29.71 -2.84 18.87
C ALA A 14 30.09 -1.37 19.15
N SER A 15 31.16 -0.83 18.54
CA SER A 15 31.74 0.47 18.91
C SER A 15 31.66 1.58 17.84
N LEU A 16 30.86 1.43 16.78
CA LEU A 16 30.68 2.50 15.77
C LEU A 16 29.38 3.33 15.89
N ALA A 17 28.58 3.13 16.94
CA ALA A 17 27.41 3.97 17.23
C ALA A 17 27.78 5.10 18.20
N CYS A 18 28.47 6.14 17.73
CA CYS A 18 28.49 7.47 18.36
C CYS A 18 29.31 8.45 17.50
N ASN A 19 28.66 9.14 16.56
CA ASN A 19 29.14 10.41 16.01
C ASN A 19 27.98 11.11 15.30
N LEU A 20 27.16 11.83 16.08
CA LEU A 20 26.28 12.88 15.55
C LEU A 20 26.72 14.23 16.15
N PRO A 21 27.24 15.17 15.35
CA PRO A 21 27.40 16.55 15.78
C PRO A 21 26.04 17.28 15.75
N GLY A 22 25.71 17.89 16.89
CA GLY A 22 24.49 18.66 17.10
C GLY A 22 24.36 19.84 16.14
N SER A 23 23.19 19.95 15.51
CA SER A 23 22.82 21.05 14.61
C SER A 23 21.98 22.07 15.38
N THR A 24 22.54 23.25 15.58
CA THR A 24 21.84 24.47 16.02
C THR A 24 20.83 24.94 14.97
N PRO A 25 19.59 25.30 15.34
CA PRO A 25 18.76 26.15 14.48
C PRO A 25 19.04 27.64 14.79
N PRO A 26 19.15 28.51 13.76
CA PRO A 26 19.26 29.94 13.95
C PRO A 26 17.90 30.60 14.24
N SER A 27 17.99 31.69 14.98
CA SER A 27 16.94 32.61 15.40
C SER A 27 16.04 33.08 14.26
N GLY A 28 14.72 32.93 14.43
CA GLY A 28 13.69 33.55 13.61
C GLY A 28 13.06 34.73 14.35
N THR A 29 13.26 35.92 13.81
CA THR A 29 12.85 37.24 14.32
C THR A 29 11.32 37.37 14.36
N ALA A 30 10.78 37.71 15.54
CA ALA A 30 9.38 38.12 15.70
C ALA A 30 9.21 39.56 15.20
N ASN A 31 8.24 39.78 14.31
CA ASN A 31 7.85 41.11 13.83
C ASN A 31 6.77 41.70 14.77
N PRO A 32 6.87 42.97 15.22
CA PRO A 32 5.89 43.60 16.12
C PRO A 32 4.67 44.19 15.36
N PRO A 33 3.62 44.66 16.08
CA PRO A 33 2.22 44.63 15.64
C PRO A 33 1.85 45.81 14.73
N ILE A 34 0.83 45.63 13.89
CA ILE A 34 0.25 46.71 13.09
C ILE A 34 -1.09 47.13 13.72
N ASP A 35 -1.19 48.44 13.97
CA ASP A 35 -2.33 49.20 14.47
C ASP A 35 -3.61 49.04 13.63
N ILE A 36 -4.74 48.92 14.30
CA ILE A 36 -6.09 48.95 13.71
C ILE A 36 -6.77 50.25 14.13
N PRO A 37 -7.18 51.14 13.21
CA PRO A 37 -8.11 52.19 13.55
C PRO A 37 -9.57 51.73 13.38
N THR A 38 -10.27 51.72 14.51
CA THR A 38 -11.73 51.69 14.68
C THR A 38 -12.39 52.92 14.05
N PHE A 39 -13.46 52.72 13.27
CA PHE A 39 -14.52 53.71 13.11
C PHE A 39 -15.90 53.04 13.04
N THR A 40 -16.81 53.54 13.87
CA THR A 40 -18.24 53.20 13.97
C THR A 40 -19.03 54.53 13.88
N PRO A 41 -20.37 54.53 13.74
CA PRO A 41 -21.13 54.56 12.47
C PRO A 41 -22.01 55.83 12.33
N THR A 42 -22.48 56.16 11.11
CA THR A 42 -23.75 56.90 10.94
C THR A 42 -24.45 56.53 9.63
N ALA A 43 -25.70 56.10 9.76
CA ALA A 43 -26.64 55.88 8.65
C ALA A 43 -27.33 57.19 8.23
N SER A 44 -27.68 57.32 6.95
CA SER A 44 -29.07 57.63 6.53
C SER A 44 -29.23 57.67 5.00
N ASN A 45 -30.19 56.86 4.56
CA ASN A 45 -31.22 57.08 3.54
C ASN A 45 -30.89 57.14 2.02
N VAL A 46 -31.27 56.03 1.38
CA VAL A 46 -32.20 55.87 0.23
C VAL A 46 -32.10 56.87 -0.92
N GLU A 47 -31.68 56.37 -2.09
CA GLU A 47 -32.40 56.62 -3.34
C GLU A 47 -32.17 55.49 -4.36
N GLU A 48 -33.19 55.32 -5.18
CA GLU A 48 -33.60 54.17 -5.97
C GLU A 48 -32.96 54.20 -7.37
N ASN A 49 -32.37 53.08 -7.81
CA ASN A 49 -32.24 52.71 -9.23
C ASN A 49 -31.67 51.27 -9.37
N LYS A 50 -32.47 50.37 -9.96
CA LYS A 50 -32.09 49.04 -10.49
C LYS A 50 -31.93 49.19 -12.03
N PRO A 51 -31.26 48.32 -12.82
CA PRO A 51 -30.55 47.04 -12.54
C PRO A 51 -29.13 46.93 -13.14
N THR A 52 -28.23 46.23 -12.45
CA THR A 52 -27.22 45.38 -13.12
C THR A 52 -27.08 44.10 -12.30
N ASP A 53 -27.44 42.97 -12.91
CA ASP A 53 -27.25 41.64 -12.34
C ASP A 53 -25.77 41.40 -12.06
N LEU A 54 -25.43 41.16 -10.79
CA LEU A 54 -24.13 40.66 -10.39
C LEU A 54 -23.98 39.23 -10.95
N PRO A 55 -22.83 38.84 -11.53
CA PRO A 55 -22.62 37.46 -11.94
C PRO A 55 -22.79 36.54 -10.73
N ALA A 56 -23.62 35.51 -10.89
CA ALA A 56 -23.87 34.52 -9.85
C ALA A 56 -22.52 33.94 -9.35
N PRO A 57 -22.37 33.70 -8.03
CA PRO A 57 -21.17 33.08 -7.50
C PRO A 57 -20.93 31.73 -8.20
N PRO A 58 -19.66 31.33 -8.43
CA PRO A 58 -19.35 30.06 -9.06
C PRO A 58 -20.03 28.96 -8.25
N THR A 59 -20.96 28.26 -8.90
CA THR A 59 -21.57 27.08 -8.32
C THR A 59 -20.46 26.05 -8.22
N PHE A 60 -19.98 25.79 -7.01
CA PHE A 60 -19.15 24.63 -6.75
C PHE A 60 -20.03 23.42 -6.99
N THR A 61 -19.98 22.88 -8.21
CA THR A 61 -20.47 21.54 -8.48
C THR A 61 -19.66 20.62 -7.56
N PRO A 62 -20.29 19.89 -6.61
CA PRO A 62 -19.59 18.88 -5.86
C PRO A 62 -18.96 17.93 -6.85
N GLU A 63 -17.64 17.82 -6.85
CA GLU A 63 -16.96 16.74 -7.55
C GLU A 63 -17.61 15.45 -7.07
N ALA A 64 -18.15 14.65 -8.00
CA ALA A 64 -18.74 13.38 -7.65
C ALA A 64 -17.69 12.61 -6.84
N PRO A 65 -18.03 12.10 -5.64
CA PRO A 65 -17.10 11.31 -4.87
C PRO A 65 -16.51 10.24 -5.79
N ALA A 66 -15.19 10.20 -5.89
CA ALA A 66 -14.52 9.11 -6.58
C ALA A 66 -15.14 7.80 -6.08
N PRO A 67 -15.54 6.88 -6.97
CA PRO A 67 -16.19 5.64 -6.55
C PRO A 67 -15.29 4.95 -5.53
N GLN A 68 -15.74 4.91 -4.28
CA GLN A 68 -15.03 4.20 -3.23
C GLN A 68 -15.01 2.72 -3.64
N PRO A 69 -13.85 2.03 -3.56
CA PRO A 69 -13.80 0.60 -3.76
C PRO A 69 -14.87 -0.05 -2.88
N GLN A 70 -15.81 -0.79 -3.48
CA GLN A 70 -16.75 -1.56 -2.69
C GLN A 70 -15.93 -2.63 -1.98
N ALA A 71 -15.75 -2.43 -0.67
CA ALA A 71 -15.07 -3.38 0.19
C ALA A 71 -15.91 -4.67 0.27
N ASN A 72 -15.71 -5.57 -0.68
CA ASN A 72 -16.33 -6.88 -0.67
C ASN A 72 -15.52 -7.76 0.26
N TYR A 73 -15.89 -7.79 1.53
CA TYR A 73 -15.30 -8.72 2.47
C TYR A 73 -15.51 -10.16 2.00
N PHE A 74 -14.45 -10.97 1.88
CA PHE A 74 -14.52 -12.30 1.27
C PHE A 74 -13.65 -13.36 1.94
N ASP A 75 -14.08 -14.62 1.85
CA ASP A 75 -13.30 -15.80 2.22
C ASP A 75 -12.71 -16.44 0.95
N PRO A 76 -11.37 -16.56 0.81
CA PRO A 76 -10.71 -17.18 -0.34
C PRO A 76 -11.21 -18.57 -0.72
N ARG A 77 -11.73 -19.34 0.24
CA ARG A 77 -12.29 -20.69 0.01
C ARG A 77 -13.66 -20.66 -0.68
N ASN A 78 -14.38 -19.54 -0.59
CA ASN A 78 -15.78 -19.43 -1.00
C ASN A 78 -16.01 -18.47 -2.17
N ILE A 79 -14.96 -17.82 -2.68
CA ILE A 79 -15.08 -16.92 -3.85
C ILE A 79 -15.08 -17.69 -5.17
N ALA A 80 -15.77 -17.11 -6.15
CA ALA A 80 -15.66 -17.51 -7.53
C ALA A 80 -14.23 -17.26 -8.05
N ASP A 81 -13.77 -18.14 -8.92
CA ASP A 81 -12.48 -18.18 -9.60
C ASP A 81 -11.59 -16.93 -9.44
N CYS A 82 -11.81 -15.86 -10.21
CA CYS A 82 -10.97 -14.65 -10.19
C CYS A 82 -11.64 -13.41 -9.62
N ASP A 83 -12.50 -13.63 -8.62
CA ASP A 83 -13.07 -12.54 -7.81
C ASP A 83 -12.15 -12.15 -6.64
N ILE A 84 -10.87 -12.55 -6.65
CA ILE A 84 -9.86 -12.04 -5.71
C ILE A 84 -9.72 -10.52 -5.88
N PHE A 85 -9.75 -10.05 -7.14
CA PHE A 85 -9.80 -8.64 -7.50
C PHE A 85 -10.86 -8.38 -8.57
N ILE A 86 -11.76 -7.45 -8.30
CA ILE A 86 -12.79 -7.00 -9.24
C ILE A 86 -12.25 -5.84 -10.08
N ASP A 87 -12.91 -5.55 -11.21
CA ASP A 87 -12.43 -4.53 -12.14
C ASP A 87 -12.34 -3.14 -11.52
N SER A 88 -13.14 -2.83 -10.51
CA SER A 88 -13.07 -1.55 -9.80
C SER A 88 -11.83 -1.39 -8.91
N ASP A 89 -11.14 -2.47 -8.60
CA ASP A 89 -9.94 -2.43 -7.74
C ASP A 89 -8.75 -1.87 -8.52
N PHE A 90 -8.65 -2.19 -9.81
CA PHE A 90 -7.46 -1.88 -10.59
C PHE A 90 -7.34 -0.42 -11.07
N PRO A 91 -8.38 0.31 -11.52
CA PRO A 91 -8.29 1.74 -11.79
C PRO A 91 -7.85 2.55 -10.57
N ASN A 92 -8.22 2.10 -9.37
CA ASN A 92 -7.89 2.77 -8.11
C ASN A 92 -6.47 2.44 -7.62
N THR A 93 -5.92 1.30 -8.02
CA THR A 93 -4.62 0.82 -7.54
C THR A 93 -3.50 0.91 -8.58
N ILE A 94 -3.79 0.55 -9.82
CA ILE A 94 -2.85 0.37 -10.94
C ILE A 94 -3.11 1.38 -12.06
N GLY A 95 -4.32 1.95 -12.14
CA GLY A 95 -4.71 2.90 -13.18
C GLY A 95 -5.11 2.25 -14.51
N SER A 96 -5.36 0.95 -14.54
CA SER A 96 -5.85 0.23 -15.73
C SER A 96 -6.67 -0.99 -15.33
N VAL A 97 -7.55 -1.49 -16.21
CA VAL A 97 -8.32 -2.72 -15.99
C VAL A 97 -7.61 -3.89 -16.72
N PRO A 98 -7.61 -5.12 -16.16
CA PRO A 98 -7.06 -6.27 -16.86
C PRO A 98 -7.77 -6.52 -18.19
N ASN A 99 -7.01 -6.85 -19.23
CA ASN A 99 -7.50 -7.34 -20.51
C ASN A 99 -8.11 -8.74 -20.38
N THR A 100 -7.52 -9.60 -19.54
CA THR A 100 -8.02 -10.94 -19.25
C THR A 100 -7.84 -11.31 -17.78
N LYS A 101 -8.70 -12.21 -17.29
CA LYS A 101 -8.62 -12.84 -15.97
C LYS A 101 -8.72 -14.34 -16.16
N GLN A 102 -7.73 -15.08 -15.69
CA GLN A 102 -7.67 -16.53 -15.84
C GLN A 102 -7.49 -17.20 -14.48
N PRO A 103 -8.41 -18.08 -14.06
CA PRO A 103 -8.17 -18.91 -12.88
C PRO A 103 -7.08 -19.93 -13.16
N LEU A 104 -6.23 -20.11 -12.17
CA LEU A 104 -5.21 -21.15 -12.15
C LEU A 104 -5.69 -22.24 -11.18
N SER A 105 -5.87 -23.45 -11.71
CA SER A 105 -6.34 -24.59 -10.92
C SER A 105 -5.22 -25.08 -9.99
N ASP A 106 -5.44 -24.95 -8.69
CA ASP A 106 -4.59 -25.48 -7.63
C ASP A 106 -5.50 -26.00 -6.51
N ALA A 107 -5.22 -27.18 -5.97
CA ALA A 107 -6.05 -27.79 -4.92
C ALA A 107 -5.86 -27.12 -3.56
N ASP A 108 -4.69 -26.53 -3.35
CA ASP A 108 -4.27 -25.94 -2.08
C ASP A 108 -4.40 -24.42 -2.07
N LYS A 109 -4.68 -23.80 -3.22
CA LYS A 109 -4.66 -22.34 -3.38
C LYS A 109 -5.81 -21.86 -4.25
N LYS A 110 -6.28 -20.65 -3.94
CA LYS A 110 -7.06 -19.85 -4.89
C LYS A 110 -6.07 -18.98 -5.66
N ALA A 111 -5.95 -19.16 -6.97
CA ALA A 111 -4.95 -18.47 -7.78
C ALA A 111 -5.52 -17.94 -9.10
N CYS A 112 -5.06 -16.76 -9.49
CA CYS A 112 -5.49 -16.07 -10.71
C CYS A 112 -4.36 -15.32 -11.37
N GLN A 113 -4.43 -15.27 -12.69
CA GLN A 113 -3.57 -14.47 -13.55
C GLN A 113 -4.42 -13.35 -14.18
N TYR A 114 -3.93 -12.12 -14.04
CA TYR A 114 -4.53 -10.90 -14.59
C TYR A 114 -3.55 -10.33 -15.61
N GLU A 115 -3.97 -10.26 -16.88
CA GLU A 115 -3.15 -9.70 -17.95
C GLU A 115 -3.54 -8.26 -18.20
N PHE A 116 -2.55 -7.38 -18.33
CA PHE A 116 -2.72 -5.97 -18.64
C PHE A 116 -1.91 -5.62 -19.90
N SER A 117 -2.16 -4.45 -20.46
CA SER A 117 -1.41 -3.98 -21.64
C SER A 117 0.06 -3.72 -21.34
N ASN A 118 0.40 -3.48 -20.08
CA ASN A 118 1.73 -3.12 -19.59
C ASN A 118 2.40 -4.23 -18.76
N GLY A 119 1.76 -5.36 -18.54
CA GLY A 119 2.29 -6.41 -17.66
C GLY A 119 1.31 -7.49 -17.27
N THR A 120 1.77 -8.39 -16.41
CA THR A 120 0.98 -9.50 -15.87
C THR A 120 1.07 -9.52 -14.34
N LEU A 121 -0.05 -9.81 -13.68
CA LEU A 121 -0.12 -10.02 -12.24
C LEU A 121 -0.63 -11.44 -11.96
N PHE A 122 0.15 -12.20 -11.22
CA PHE A 122 -0.24 -13.48 -10.63
C PHE A 122 -0.56 -13.27 -9.16
N VAL A 123 -1.71 -13.79 -8.75
CA VAL A 123 -2.20 -13.71 -7.37
C VAL A 123 -2.45 -15.12 -6.92
N SER A 124 -1.95 -15.49 -5.74
CA SER A 124 -2.33 -16.74 -5.10
C SER A 124 -2.54 -16.56 -3.61
N ILE A 125 -3.55 -17.25 -3.08
CA ILE A 125 -3.86 -17.29 -1.66
C ILE A 125 -3.88 -18.75 -1.24
N ALA A 126 -3.02 -19.15 -0.31
CA ALA A 126 -3.03 -20.51 0.22
C ALA A 126 -4.30 -20.73 1.05
N THR A 127 -5.04 -21.79 0.72
CA THR A 127 -6.35 -22.09 1.33
C THR A 127 -6.33 -23.31 2.24
N SER A 128 -5.35 -24.20 2.08
CA SER A 128 -5.25 -25.46 2.81
C SER A 128 -4.53 -25.39 4.16
N LEU A 129 -3.74 -24.33 4.41
CA LEU A 129 -2.95 -24.15 5.63
C LEU A 129 -3.07 -22.73 6.19
N PRO A 130 -2.87 -22.54 7.52
CA PRO A 130 -2.70 -21.22 8.11
C PRO A 130 -1.55 -20.45 7.47
N GLY A 131 -1.69 -19.14 7.33
CA GLY A 131 -0.79 -18.30 6.55
C GLY A 131 0.65 -18.31 7.04
N ARG A 132 0.89 -18.33 8.36
CA ARG A 132 2.26 -18.45 8.89
C ARG A 132 2.92 -19.77 8.52
N GLU A 133 2.18 -20.88 8.61
CA GLU A 133 2.70 -22.20 8.27
C GLU A 133 3.01 -22.32 6.77
N ALA A 134 2.11 -21.81 5.93
CA ALA A 134 2.33 -21.74 4.49
C ALA A 134 3.53 -20.85 4.12
N TYR A 135 3.68 -19.69 4.76
CA TYR A 135 4.81 -18.77 4.56
C TYR A 135 6.16 -19.45 4.89
N GLU A 136 6.28 -20.07 6.07
CA GLU A 136 7.52 -20.76 6.46
C GLU A 136 7.86 -21.94 5.53
N THR A 137 6.84 -22.64 5.01
CA THR A 137 7.01 -23.74 4.05
C THR A 137 7.57 -23.27 2.71
N VAL A 138 7.30 -22.04 2.27
CA VAL A 138 7.90 -21.48 1.05
C VAL A 138 9.27 -20.88 1.33
N ARG A 139 9.43 -20.20 2.47
CA ARG A 139 10.67 -19.52 2.87
C ARG A 139 11.90 -20.41 2.93
N GLN A 140 11.74 -21.68 3.31
CA GLN A 140 12.83 -22.66 3.30
C GLN A 140 13.48 -22.84 1.91
N PHE A 141 12.79 -22.47 0.82
CA PHE A 141 13.31 -22.54 -0.55
C PHE A 141 13.85 -21.20 -1.08
N ASP A 142 13.70 -20.10 -0.33
CA ASP A 142 14.03 -18.76 -0.83
C ASP A 142 15.52 -18.52 -1.05
N ALA A 143 16.37 -19.20 -0.29
CA ALA A 143 17.82 -19.16 -0.51
C ALA A 143 18.22 -19.65 -1.92
N VAL A 144 17.33 -20.34 -2.61
CA VAL A 144 17.54 -20.89 -3.96
C VAL A 144 16.89 -20.00 -5.05
N SER A 145 15.96 -19.11 -4.69
CA SER A 145 15.13 -18.35 -5.63
C SER A 145 15.84 -17.17 -6.33
N GLY A 146 16.98 -16.72 -5.79
CA GLY A 146 17.83 -15.70 -6.41
C GLY A 146 17.32 -14.25 -6.37
N GLY A 147 16.15 -13.99 -5.77
CA GLY A 147 15.61 -12.64 -5.59
C GLY A 147 16.22 -11.89 -4.40
N THR A 148 16.30 -10.56 -4.49
CA THR A 148 16.64 -9.70 -3.35
C THR A 148 15.42 -9.56 -2.45
N VAL A 149 15.56 -9.91 -1.17
CA VAL A 149 14.47 -9.91 -0.20
C VAL A 149 14.51 -8.64 0.66
N THR A 150 13.41 -7.89 0.68
CA THR A 150 13.26 -6.67 1.50
C THR A 150 11.99 -6.78 2.35
N PRO A 151 12.08 -6.66 3.69
CA PRO A 151 10.88 -6.65 4.55
C PRO A 151 9.95 -5.47 4.24
N TYR A 152 8.63 -5.70 4.35
CA TYR A 152 7.61 -4.66 4.19
C TYR A 152 6.61 -4.68 5.36
N PRO A 153 6.19 -3.52 5.90
CA PRO A 153 5.36 -3.46 7.11
C PRO A 153 3.86 -3.56 6.80
N ILE A 154 3.40 -4.70 6.27
CA ILE A 154 1.97 -4.97 6.06
C ILE A 154 1.58 -6.35 6.61
N GLY A 155 0.37 -6.44 7.18
CA GLY A 155 -0.13 -7.67 7.77
C GLY A 155 0.72 -8.16 8.92
N GLU A 156 0.80 -9.49 9.07
CA GLU A 156 1.60 -10.14 10.12
C GLU A 156 3.07 -10.29 9.73
N ILE A 157 3.32 -10.58 8.45
CA ILE A 157 4.64 -10.76 7.84
C ILE A 157 4.50 -10.33 6.39
N ALA A 158 5.43 -9.55 5.85
CA ALA A 158 5.51 -9.36 4.42
C ALA A 158 6.94 -9.07 3.94
N VAL A 159 7.24 -9.51 2.72
CA VAL A 159 8.51 -9.30 2.05
C VAL A 159 8.30 -9.04 0.56
N PHE A 160 9.05 -8.07 0.03
CA PHE A 160 9.26 -7.96 -1.40
C PHE A 160 10.42 -8.84 -1.83
N LYS A 161 10.28 -9.47 -2.99
CA LYS A 161 11.31 -10.21 -3.71
C LYS A 161 11.48 -9.56 -5.08
N THR A 162 12.64 -8.95 -5.30
CA THR A 162 12.98 -8.32 -6.58
C THR A 162 13.96 -9.18 -7.33
N PHE A 163 13.58 -9.62 -8.52
CA PHE A 163 14.38 -10.51 -9.37
C PHE A 163 15.17 -9.71 -10.41
N SER A 164 16.26 -10.29 -10.92
CA SER A 164 17.15 -9.61 -11.89
C SER A 164 16.50 -9.36 -13.26
N ASP A 165 15.42 -10.06 -13.57
CA ASP A 165 14.62 -9.91 -14.80
C ASP A 165 13.56 -8.80 -14.68
N GLY A 166 13.52 -8.07 -13.56
CA GLY A 166 12.58 -6.98 -13.32
C GLY A 166 11.22 -7.44 -12.80
N ARG A 167 11.04 -8.74 -12.54
CA ARG A 167 9.87 -9.27 -11.84
C ARG A 167 9.94 -8.90 -10.35
N ILE A 168 8.79 -8.59 -9.76
CA ILE A 168 8.67 -8.26 -8.34
C ILE A 168 7.56 -9.12 -7.76
N ALA A 169 7.83 -9.79 -6.65
CA ALA A 169 6.82 -10.52 -5.90
C ALA A 169 6.67 -9.94 -4.48
N LEU A 170 5.44 -9.76 -4.03
CA LEU A 170 5.10 -9.50 -2.63
C LEU A 170 4.54 -10.77 -2.03
N GLU A 171 5.21 -11.28 -0.99
CA GLU A 171 4.73 -12.40 -0.20
C GLU A 171 4.34 -11.90 1.18
N ALA A 172 3.11 -12.16 1.59
CA ALA A 172 2.56 -11.62 2.82
C ALA A 172 1.64 -12.60 3.55
N VAL A 173 1.57 -12.46 4.87
CA VAL A 173 0.56 -13.08 5.72
C VAL A 173 -0.45 -11.99 6.09
N LEU A 174 -1.62 -12.03 5.46
CA LEU A 174 -2.69 -11.04 5.61
C LEU A 174 -3.91 -11.71 6.26
N ASN A 175 -4.37 -11.20 7.41
CA ASN A 175 -5.50 -11.77 8.16
C ASN A 175 -5.40 -13.30 8.35
N GLY A 176 -4.20 -13.83 8.61
CA GLY A 176 -3.96 -15.26 8.76
C GLY A 176 -3.90 -16.07 7.45
N TRP A 177 -4.01 -15.46 6.28
CA TRP A 177 -3.82 -16.11 4.98
C TRP A 177 -2.44 -15.82 4.40
N TYR A 178 -1.82 -16.80 3.74
CA TYR A 178 -0.61 -16.57 2.97
C TYR A 178 -0.97 -16.15 1.55
N VAL A 179 -0.50 -14.99 1.14
CA VAL A 179 -0.77 -14.32 -0.13
C VAL A 179 0.53 -14.11 -0.88
N VAL A 180 0.52 -14.39 -2.18
CA VAL A 180 1.60 -14.07 -3.11
C VAL A 180 1.02 -13.22 -4.23
N LEU A 181 1.60 -12.03 -4.43
CA LEU A 181 1.38 -11.17 -5.59
C LEU A 181 2.69 -11.14 -6.40
N ASP A 182 2.77 -11.91 -7.49
CA ASP A 182 3.94 -11.95 -8.37
C ASP A 182 3.62 -11.19 -9.66
N ALA A 183 4.39 -10.16 -9.98
CA ALA A 183 4.08 -9.23 -11.03
C ALA A 183 5.27 -8.91 -11.93
N GLN A 184 4.98 -8.79 -13.23
CA GLN A 184 5.89 -8.30 -14.25
C GLN A 184 5.31 -7.03 -14.86
N GLY A 185 6.08 -5.94 -14.91
CA GLY A 185 5.62 -4.64 -15.41
C GLY A 185 4.94 -3.75 -14.35
N PHE A 186 4.98 -4.14 -13.08
CA PHE A 186 4.46 -3.39 -11.93
C PHE A 186 5.59 -3.04 -10.97
N ASP A 187 5.41 -1.95 -10.23
CA ASP A 187 6.33 -1.54 -9.17
C ASP A 187 5.85 -2.03 -7.78
N GLU A 188 6.72 -1.86 -6.79
CA GLU A 188 6.43 -2.22 -5.39
C GLU A 188 5.21 -1.47 -4.84
N LYS A 189 4.99 -0.22 -5.28
CA LYS A 189 3.87 0.60 -4.82
C LYS A 189 2.53 0.02 -5.23
N ASN A 190 2.40 -0.43 -6.48
CA ASN A 190 1.18 -1.05 -6.99
C ASN A 190 0.87 -2.35 -6.23
N LEU A 191 1.90 -3.18 -5.98
CA LEU A 191 1.74 -4.40 -5.20
C LEU A 191 1.37 -4.14 -3.74
N ALA A 192 1.96 -3.12 -3.12
CA ALA A 192 1.61 -2.72 -1.75
C ALA A 192 0.15 -2.30 -1.64
N LEU A 193 -0.34 -1.48 -2.57
CA LEU A 193 -1.74 -1.04 -2.61
C LEU A 193 -2.71 -2.21 -2.80
N LEU A 194 -2.37 -3.18 -3.66
CA LEU A 194 -3.17 -4.40 -3.82
C LEU A 194 -3.19 -5.24 -2.53
N ALA A 195 -2.06 -5.33 -1.83
CA ALA A 195 -2.00 -6.03 -0.55
C ALA A 195 -2.77 -5.31 0.55
N GLU A 196 -2.80 -3.97 0.57
CA GLU A 196 -3.65 -3.19 1.48
C GLU A 196 -5.14 -3.45 1.21
N LEU A 197 -5.51 -3.54 -0.07
CA LEU A 197 -6.87 -3.90 -0.47
C LEU A 197 -7.22 -5.31 0.01
N LEU A 198 -6.33 -6.29 -0.16
CA LEU A 198 -6.52 -7.64 0.36
C LEU A 198 -6.61 -7.67 1.88
N LEU A 199 -5.75 -6.93 2.59
CA LEU A 199 -5.80 -6.84 4.04
C LEU A 199 -7.12 -6.28 4.56
N ALA A 200 -7.72 -5.32 3.83
CA ALA A 200 -9.01 -4.74 4.19
C ALA A 200 -10.20 -5.67 3.89
N ASN A 201 -10.09 -6.54 2.89
CA ASN A 201 -11.21 -7.32 2.36
C ASN A 201 -11.15 -8.82 2.70
N LEU A 202 -9.99 -9.36 3.04
CA LEU A 202 -9.89 -10.76 3.42
C LEU A 202 -10.53 -11.02 4.77
N ALA A 203 -11.45 -11.97 4.82
CA ALA A 203 -11.92 -12.55 6.06
C ALA A 203 -10.74 -13.14 6.85
N PRO A 204 -10.69 -13.05 8.19
CA PRO A 204 -9.68 -13.76 8.96
C PRO A 204 -9.72 -15.26 8.71
N TYR A 205 -8.53 -15.87 8.65
CA TYR A 205 -8.39 -17.31 8.57
C TYR A 205 -9.15 -17.99 9.72
N SER A 206 -10.01 -18.95 9.35
CA SER A 206 -10.69 -19.83 10.28
C SER A 206 -10.33 -21.28 9.98
N SER A 207 -9.99 -22.03 11.03
CA SER A 207 -9.63 -23.46 10.98
C SER A 207 -10.83 -24.35 10.73
#